data_AF-A0A2J4RJ71-F1
#
_entry.id   AF-A0A2J4RJ71-F1
#
_cell.length_a   1.000
_cell.length_b   1.000
_cell.length_c   1.000
_cell.angle_alpha   90.00
_cell.angle_beta   90.00
_cell.angle_gamma   90.00
#
_symmetry.space_group_name_H-M   'P 1'
#
loop_
_entity.id
_entity.type
_entity.pdbx_description
1 polymer ?
#
loop_
_entity_poly.entity_id
_entity_poly.type
_entity_poly.pdbx_seq_one_letter_code
_entity_poly.pdbx_strand_id
1 'polypeptide(L)'
;MFIGFDYGTANCSVAVMRDNTPQLLTLENGSSLLPSMLCAPTREAVSEWLYRHHDVPPNGDENQALLRRAISFNREEDIDVLGNSVQFGLASLHQYVEDPQEVYFVKSPKSFLGASGLKPQQVALFEDLVCAMMLHIKLQAQTQLPETIDQAV
;
A
#
# COMPACT_ATOMS: atom_id res chain seq x y z
N MET A 1 2.64 -1.43 20.32
CA MET A 1 1.39 -2.17 20.60
C MET A 1 1.08 -3.11 19.45
N PHE A 2 0.34 -4.18 19.76
CA PHE A 2 -0.02 -5.23 18.80
C PHE A 2 -1.42 -5.01 18.21
N ILE A 3 -1.60 -5.25 16.90
CA ILE A 3 -2.90 -5.20 16.21
C ILE A 3 -3.26 -6.55 15.57
N GLY A 4 -4.54 -6.91 15.58
CA GLY A 4 -5.05 -7.96 14.70
C GLY A 4 -5.27 -7.38 13.31
N PHE A 5 -4.71 -8.01 12.28
CA PHE A 5 -4.75 -7.49 10.92
C PHE A 5 -5.27 -8.53 9.93
N ASP A 6 -6.47 -8.28 9.40
CA ASP A 6 -6.98 -9.03 8.27
C ASP A 6 -6.58 -8.32 6.97
N TYR A 7 -5.52 -8.80 6.34
CA TYR A 7 -5.16 -8.39 4.99
C TYR A 7 -5.96 -9.24 3.98
N GLY A 8 -7.16 -8.81 3.62
CA GLY A 8 -8.05 -9.59 2.74
C GLY A 8 -7.89 -9.27 1.25
N THR A 9 -8.35 -10.19 0.40
CA THR A 9 -8.37 -10.04 -1.07
C THR A 9 -9.29 -8.89 -1.52
N ALA A 10 -10.45 -8.76 -0.87
CA ALA A 10 -11.45 -7.74 -1.22
C ALA A 10 -11.37 -6.51 -0.31
N ASN A 11 -11.24 -6.72 1.00
CA ASN A 11 -11.14 -5.66 1.99
C ASN A 11 -10.11 -6.03 3.04
N CYS A 12 -9.51 -5.02 3.64
CA CYS A 12 -8.66 -5.13 4.81
C CYS A 12 -9.39 -4.58 6.04
N SER A 13 -9.05 -5.09 7.22
CA SER A 13 -9.53 -4.57 8.51
C SER A 13 -8.48 -4.70 9.60
N VAL A 14 -8.55 -3.82 10.61
CA VAL A 14 -7.63 -3.81 11.75
C VAL A 14 -8.43 -3.76 13.04
N ALA A 15 -8.02 -4.57 14.03
CA ALA A 15 -8.58 -4.57 15.36
C ALA A 15 -7.50 -4.41 16.44
N VAL A 16 -7.89 -3.84 17.57
CA VAL A 16 -7.09 -3.79 18.81
C VAL A 16 -7.85 -4.44 19.95
N MET A 17 -7.11 -4.98 20.92
CA MET A 17 -7.73 -5.43 22.17
C MET A 17 -7.86 -4.26 23.14
N ARG A 18 -9.08 -3.97 23.58
CA ARG A 18 -9.39 -2.99 24.64
C ARG A 18 -10.31 -3.66 25.66
N ASP A 19 -9.93 -3.63 26.93
CA ASP A 19 -10.66 -4.30 28.02
C ASP A 19 -10.98 -5.77 27.69
N ASN A 20 -9.98 -6.49 27.16
CA ASN A 20 -10.08 -7.88 26.71
C ASN A 20 -11.16 -8.14 25.64
N THR A 21 -11.57 -7.10 24.91
CA THR A 21 -12.56 -7.17 23.83
C THR A 21 -11.95 -6.63 22.53
N PRO A 22 -12.05 -7.34 21.40
CA PRO A 22 -11.58 -6.82 20.12
C PRO A 22 -12.45 -5.65 19.66
N GLN A 23 -11.82 -4.54 19.31
CA GLN A 23 -12.45 -3.35 18.73
C GLN A 23 -11.83 -3.05 17.36
N LEU A 24 -12.67 -2.94 16.33
CA LEU A 24 -12.26 -2.54 15.00
C LEU A 24 -11.92 -1.05 14.96
N LEU A 25 -10.87 -0.71 14.23
CA LEU A 25 -10.49 0.67 13.92
C LEU A 25 -11.10 1.10 12.58
N THR A 26 -11.40 2.38 12.44
CA THR A 26 -11.86 2.93 11.15
C THR A 26 -10.68 3.09 10.20
N LEU A 27 -10.87 2.72 8.93
CA LEU A 27 -9.80 2.78 7.92
C LEU A 27 -10.12 3.73 6.76
N GLU A 28 -11.39 3.87 6.37
CA GLU A 28 -11.78 4.75 5.28
C GLU A 28 -13.21 5.26 5.46
N ASN A 29 -13.43 6.58 5.33
CA ASN A 29 -14.77 7.19 5.33
C ASN A 29 -15.68 6.76 6.49
N GLY A 30 -15.11 6.54 7.69
CA GLY A 30 -15.82 6.05 8.87
C GLY A 30 -16.14 4.55 8.89
N SER A 31 -15.82 3.82 7.82
CA SER A 31 -15.87 2.35 7.75
C SER A 31 -14.66 1.73 8.42
N SER A 32 -14.84 0.56 9.06
CA SER A 32 -13.74 -0.29 9.54
C SER A 32 -13.09 -1.15 8.45
N LEU A 33 -13.64 -1.11 7.23
CA LEU A 33 -13.15 -1.84 6.08
C LEU A 33 -12.52 -0.86 5.10
N LEU A 34 -11.31 -1.21 4.63
CA LEU A 34 -10.66 -0.57 3.50
C LEU A 34 -10.69 -1.53 2.32
N PRO A 35 -11.27 -1.18 1.16
CA PRO A 35 -11.15 -2.02 -0.02
C PRO A 35 -9.69 -2.21 -0.44
N SER A 36 -9.33 -3.44 -0.81
CA SER A 36 -7.96 -3.83 -1.16
C SER A 36 -7.59 -3.39 -2.57
N MET A 37 -7.47 -2.07 -2.76
CA MET A 37 -7.14 -1.44 -4.03
C MET A 37 -6.31 -0.18 -3.82
N LEU A 38 -5.45 0.10 -4.78
CA LEU A 38 -4.62 1.30 -4.83
C LEU A 38 -4.47 1.79 -6.27
N CYS A 39 -4.18 3.07 -6.43
CA CYS A 39 -3.72 3.64 -7.70
C CYS A 39 -2.50 4.54 -7.50
N ALA A 40 -1.77 4.74 -8.58
CA ALA A 40 -0.64 5.66 -8.69
C ALA A 40 -0.56 6.21 -10.13
N PRO A 41 0.17 7.29 -10.40
CA PRO A 41 0.38 7.78 -11.77
C PRO A 41 0.94 6.67 -12.67
N THR A 42 1.94 5.96 -12.16
CA THR A 42 2.54 4.80 -12.84
C THR A 42 2.83 3.70 -11.83
N ARG A 43 3.12 2.52 -12.35
CA ARG A 43 3.53 1.37 -11.54
C ARG A 43 4.84 1.64 -10.79
N GLU A 44 5.76 2.32 -11.47
CA GLU A 44 7.07 2.72 -10.97
C GLU A 44 6.96 3.75 -9.83
N ALA A 45 5.96 4.64 -9.86
CA ALA A 45 5.75 5.64 -8.81
C ALA A 45 5.56 5.04 -7.41
N VAL A 46 5.07 3.80 -7.27
CA VAL A 46 4.83 3.17 -5.96
C VAL A 46 6.14 2.95 -5.19
N SER A 47 7.15 2.37 -5.83
CA SER A 47 8.46 2.10 -5.21
C SER A 47 9.16 3.40 -4.82
N GLU A 48 9.10 4.41 -5.68
CA GLU A 48 9.68 5.72 -5.41
C GLU A 48 8.94 6.44 -4.28
N TRP A 49 7.60 6.34 -4.24
CA TRP A 49 6.77 6.95 -3.20
C TRP A 49 7.08 6.36 -1.81
N LEU A 50 7.18 5.03 -1.72
CA LEU A 50 7.60 4.33 -0.50
C LEU A 50 8.95 4.85 0.02
N TYR A 51 9.91 5.00 -0.89
CA TYR A 51 11.25 5.44 -0.53
C TYR A 51 11.31 6.94 -0.16
N ARG A 52 10.75 7.82 -1.00
CA ARG A 52 10.89 9.27 -0.85
C ARG A 52 10.02 9.89 0.23
N HIS A 53 8.81 9.38 0.42
CA HIS A 53 7.80 10.01 1.29
C HIS A 53 7.58 9.26 2.60
N HIS A 54 8.06 8.02 2.68
CA HIS A 54 7.84 7.15 3.83
C HIS A 54 9.10 6.49 4.39
N ASP A 55 10.27 6.83 3.85
CA ASP A 55 11.57 6.32 4.28
C ASP A 55 11.62 4.77 4.34
N VAL A 56 10.85 4.09 3.49
CA VAL A 56 10.85 2.62 3.42
C VAL A 56 12.07 2.19 2.60
N PRO A 57 13.04 1.48 3.20
CA PRO A 57 14.23 1.05 2.47
C PRO A 57 13.88 -0.08 1.49
N PRO A 58 14.47 -0.09 0.28
CA PRO A 58 14.35 -1.22 -0.62
C PRO A 58 15.13 -2.42 -0.06
N ASN A 59 14.43 -3.48 0.33
CA ASN A 59 15.03 -4.65 0.93
C ASN A 59 15.41 -5.68 -0.15
N GLY A 60 16.71 -5.93 -0.33
CA GLY A 60 17.22 -6.90 -1.30
C GLY A 60 17.59 -6.31 -2.67
N ASP A 61 18.35 -7.08 -3.45
CA ASP A 61 18.95 -6.62 -4.70
C ASP A 61 17.89 -6.28 -5.76
N GLU A 62 16.80 -7.04 -5.81
CA GLU A 62 15.70 -6.83 -6.78
C GLU A 62 14.91 -5.55 -6.47
N ASN A 63 14.52 -5.29 -5.21
CA ASN A 63 13.83 -4.05 -4.85
C ASN A 63 14.74 -2.83 -5.01
N GLN A 64 16.05 -2.95 -4.76
CA GLN A 64 17.00 -1.88 -5.05
C GLN A 64 17.11 -1.59 -6.55
N ALA A 65 17.17 -2.64 -7.38
CA ALA A 65 17.17 -2.48 -8.83
C ALA A 65 15.85 -1.89 -9.34
N LEU A 66 14.71 -2.33 -8.77
CA LEU A 66 13.38 -1.81 -9.07
C LEU A 66 13.29 -0.32 -8.74
N LEU A 67 13.70 0.09 -7.54
CA LEU A 67 13.69 1.51 -7.13
C LEU A 67 14.56 2.38 -8.05
N ARG A 68 15.78 1.92 -8.39
CA ARG A 68 16.65 2.66 -9.33
C ARG A 68 15.98 2.87 -10.68
N ARG A 69 15.30 1.84 -11.20
CA ARG A 69 14.55 1.93 -12.47
C ARG A 69 13.35 2.84 -12.34
N ALA A 70 12.61 2.76 -11.24
CA ALA A 70 11.46 3.61 -10.96
C ALA A 70 11.84 5.10 -10.95
N ILE A 71 12.91 5.46 -10.22
CA ILE A 71 13.40 6.84 -10.18
C ILE A 71 13.86 7.35 -11.54
N SER A 72 14.55 6.52 -12.34
CA SER A 72 14.95 6.92 -13.69
C SER A 72 13.74 7.14 -14.59
N PHE A 73 12.81 6.19 -14.57
CA PHE A 73 11.60 6.20 -15.38
C PHE A 73 10.71 7.42 -15.07
N ASN A 74 10.38 7.65 -13.79
CA ASN A 74 9.53 8.78 -13.41
C ASN A 74 10.17 10.13 -13.79
N ARG A 75 11.50 10.25 -13.67
CA ARG A 75 12.22 11.44 -14.12
C ARG A 75 12.20 11.61 -15.65
N GLU A 76 12.35 10.52 -16.41
CA GLU A 76 12.34 10.53 -17.88
C GLU A 76 10.96 10.88 -18.45
N GLU A 77 9.90 10.42 -17.79
CA GLU A 77 8.50 10.67 -18.16
C GLU A 77 7.92 11.95 -17.51
N ASP A 78 8.75 12.76 -16.85
CA ASP A 78 8.34 14.00 -16.15
C ASP A 78 7.21 13.80 -15.12
N ILE A 79 7.24 12.66 -14.42
CA ILE A 79 6.29 12.31 -13.36
C ILE A 79 6.83 12.82 -12.02
N ASP A 80 6.12 13.80 -11.45
CA ASP A 80 6.38 14.26 -10.09
C ASP A 80 5.71 13.32 -9.06
N VAL A 81 6.53 12.53 -8.37
CA VAL A 81 6.07 11.63 -7.32
C VAL A 81 5.93 12.41 -6.02
N LEU A 82 4.70 12.83 -5.73
CA LEU A 82 4.28 13.58 -4.54
C LEU A 82 3.79 12.65 -3.42
N GLY A 83 3.68 13.18 -2.20
CA GLY A 83 3.20 12.41 -1.05
C GLY A 83 1.78 11.86 -1.20
N ASN A 84 0.95 12.47 -2.05
CA ASN A 84 -0.41 12.04 -2.38
C ASN A 84 -0.53 11.32 -3.74
N SER A 85 0.59 10.97 -4.39
CA SER A 85 0.57 10.28 -5.68
C SER A 85 -0.02 8.87 -5.58
N VAL A 86 0.19 8.17 -4.46
CA VAL A 86 -0.44 6.86 -4.25
C VAL A 86 -1.72 7.04 -3.44
N GLN A 87 -2.84 6.58 -4.01
CA GLN A 87 -4.14 6.57 -3.34
C GLN A 87 -4.60 5.14 -3.07
N PHE A 88 -5.48 4.99 -2.08
CA PHE A 88 -5.93 3.71 -1.55
C PHE A 88 -7.46 3.66 -1.47
N GLY A 89 -8.03 2.46 -1.33
CA GLY A 89 -9.45 2.30 -1.06
C GLY A 89 -10.35 2.93 -2.12
N LEU A 90 -11.53 3.40 -1.71
CA LEU A 90 -12.52 4.05 -2.56
C LEU A 90 -11.96 5.27 -3.30
N ALA A 91 -11.01 6.02 -2.72
CA ALA A 91 -10.36 7.14 -3.41
C ALA A 91 -9.65 6.67 -4.69
N SER A 92 -8.90 5.57 -4.61
CA SER A 92 -8.23 5.02 -5.79
C SER A 92 -9.18 4.51 -6.87
N LEU A 93 -10.33 3.94 -6.47
CA LEU A 93 -11.36 3.55 -7.43
C LEU A 93 -12.03 4.75 -8.07
N HIS A 94 -12.29 5.82 -7.30
CA HIS A 94 -12.87 7.05 -7.85
C HIS A 94 -11.95 7.63 -8.92
N GLN A 95 -10.65 7.77 -8.64
CA GLN A 95 -9.69 8.28 -9.61
C GLN A 95 -9.59 7.38 -10.86
N TYR A 96 -9.58 6.06 -10.68
CA TYR A 96 -9.59 5.13 -11.82
C TYR A 96 -10.88 5.21 -12.66
N VAL A 97 -12.04 5.45 -12.05
CA VAL A 97 -13.31 5.57 -12.78
C VAL A 97 -13.39 6.91 -13.53
N GLU A 98 -12.80 7.97 -12.97
CA GLU A 98 -12.76 9.30 -13.57
C GLU A 98 -11.90 9.31 -14.84
N ASP A 99 -10.67 8.79 -14.78
CA ASP A 99 -9.82 8.61 -15.95
C ASP A 99 -8.96 7.33 -15.86
N PRO A 100 -9.44 6.20 -16.42
CA PRO A 100 -8.73 4.93 -16.38
C PRO A 100 -7.38 4.93 -17.11
N GLN A 101 -7.14 5.89 -18.02
CA GLN A 101 -5.93 5.92 -18.84
C GLN A 101 -4.76 6.63 -18.15
N GLU A 102 -5.06 7.49 -17.18
CA GLU A 102 -4.09 8.34 -16.50
C GLU A 102 -3.53 7.73 -15.21
N VAL A 103 -4.06 6.58 -14.79
CA VAL A 103 -3.60 5.91 -13.55
C VAL A 103 -3.27 4.44 -13.75
N TYR A 104 -2.18 4.04 -13.12
CA TYR A 104 -1.95 2.65 -12.79
C TYR A 104 -2.85 2.25 -11.63
N PHE A 105 -3.74 1.28 -11.84
CA PHE A 105 -4.70 0.83 -10.84
C PHE A 105 -4.57 -0.67 -10.56
N VAL A 106 -4.59 -1.04 -9.29
CA VAL A 106 -4.43 -2.42 -8.83
C VAL A 106 -5.57 -2.79 -7.90
N LYS A 107 -6.23 -3.92 -8.17
CA LYS A 107 -7.12 -4.60 -7.24
C LYS A 107 -6.45 -5.84 -6.66
N SER A 108 -6.69 -6.09 -5.38
CA SER A 108 -6.22 -7.26 -4.65
C SER A 108 -4.72 -7.54 -4.80
N PRO A 109 -3.82 -6.68 -4.27
CA PRO A 109 -2.38 -6.98 -4.24
C PRO A 109 -2.05 -8.31 -3.54
N LYS A 110 -2.89 -8.74 -2.59
CA LYS A 110 -2.75 -10.05 -1.91
C LYS A 110 -2.76 -11.24 -2.86
N SER A 111 -3.50 -11.18 -3.97
CA SER A 111 -3.63 -12.31 -4.91
C SER A 111 -2.31 -12.75 -5.54
N PHE A 112 -1.28 -11.89 -5.48
CA PHE A 112 0.03 -12.17 -6.02
C PHE A 112 0.99 -12.80 -4.99
N LEU A 113 0.65 -12.75 -3.70
CA LEU A 113 1.44 -13.39 -2.65
C LEU A 113 1.34 -14.91 -2.77
N GLY A 114 2.48 -15.57 -3.01
CA GLY A 114 2.55 -17.01 -3.18
C GLY A 114 2.11 -17.51 -4.56
N ALA A 115 1.89 -16.62 -5.54
CA ALA A 115 1.65 -17.03 -6.92
C ALA A 115 2.90 -17.70 -7.51
N SER A 116 2.71 -18.84 -8.18
CA SER A 116 3.80 -19.58 -8.81
C SER A 116 4.18 -18.99 -10.17
N GLY A 117 5.46 -19.07 -10.53
CA GLY A 117 5.95 -18.67 -11.85
C GLY A 117 6.24 -17.17 -12.02
N LEU A 118 6.19 -16.38 -10.95
CA LEU A 118 6.59 -14.97 -10.99
C LEU A 118 8.11 -14.82 -11.12
N LYS A 119 8.55 -13.90 -11.98
CA LYS A 119 9.96 -13.50 -12.05
C LYS A 119 10.34 -12.70 -10.80
N PRO A 120 11.61 -12.70 -10.37
CA PRO A 120 12.06 -11.95 -9.18
C PRO A 120 11.64 -10.47 -9.17
N GLN A 121 11.77 -9.79 -10.31
CA GLN A 121 11.34 -8.39 -10.48
C GLN A 121 9.83 -8.18 -10.27
N GLN A 122 9.00 -9.16 -10.61
CA GLN A 122 7.55 -9.10 -10.38
C GLN A 122 7.24 -9.29 -8.90
N VAL A 123 7.95 -10.21 -8.23
CA VAL A 123 7.83 -10.40 -6.78
C VAL A 123 8.18 -9.12 -6.04
N ALA A 124 9.32 -8.49 -6.36
CA ALA A 124 9.73 -7.22 -5.76
C ALA A 124 8.67 -6.11 -5.91
N LEU A 125 8.07 -6.00 -7.10
CA LEU A 125 6.99 -5.03 -7.32
C LEU A 125 5.75 -5.35 -6.46
N PHE A 126 5.36 -6.62 -6.36
CA PHE A 126 4.20 -6.98 -5.54
C PHE A 126 4.46 -6.77 -4.05
N GLU A 127 5.69 -6.99 -3.59
CA GLU A 127 6.10 -6.65 -2.23
C GLU A 127 5.94 -5.16 -1.96
N ASP A 128 6.38 -4.29 -2.88
CA ASP A 128 6.19 -2.83 -2.76
C ASP A 128 4.69 -2.45 -2.76
N LEU A 129 3.86 -3.04 -3.63
CA LEU A 129 2.40 -2.79 -3.64
C LEU A 129 1.72 -3.20 -2.34
N VAL A 130 2.07 -4.36 -1.81
CA VAL A 130 1.57 -4.87 -0.53
C VAL A 130 2.08 -3.99 0.62
N CYS A 131 3.36 -3.60 0.59
CA CYS A 131 3.97 -2.72 1.58
C CYS A 131 3.25 -1.36 1.63
N ALA A 132 2.97 -0.75 0.47
CA ALA A 132 2.23 0.51 0.39
C ALA A 132 0.84 0.41 1.02
N MET A 133 0.09 -0.66 0.71
CA MET A 133 -1.21 -0.93 1.33
C MET A 133 -1.10 -1.08 2.86
N MET A 134 -0.17 -1.91 3.34
CA MET A 134 0.00 -2.18 4.78
C MET A 134 0.44 -0.93 5.53
N LEU A 135 1.32 -0.12 4.93
CA LEU A 135 1.76 1.15 5.47
C LEU A 135 0.59 2.13 5.58
N HIS A 136 -0.21 2.28 4.53
CA HIS A 136 -1.40 3.13 4.57
C HIS A 136 -2.35 2.71 5.70
N ILE A 137 -2.66 1.42 5.81
CA ILE A 137 -3.52 0.85 6.86
C ILE A 137 -2.94 1.14 8.24
N LYS A 138 -1.64 0.92 8.44
CA LYS A 138 -0.94 1.22 9.69
C LYS A 138 -1.07 2.71 10.05
N LEU A 139 -0.85 3.60 9.09
CA LEU A 139 -0.96 5.05 9.31
C LEU A 139 -2.38 5.45 9.70
N GLN A 140 -3.42 4.93 9.02
CA GLN A 140 -4.81 5.19 9.38
C GLN A 140 -5.15 4.68 10.79
N ALA A 141 -4.75 3.45 11.12
CA ALA A 141 -4.95 2.87 12.43
C ALA A 141 -4.23 3.66 13.54
N GLN A 142 -3.00 4.12 13.28
CA GLN A 142 -2.19 4.86 14.24
C GLN A 142 -2.83 6.18 14.67
N THR A 143 -3.60 6.85 13.80
CA THR A 143 -4.29 8.11 14.16
C THR A 143 -5.31 7.96 15.30
N GLN A 144 -5.80 6.74 15.55
CA GLN A 144 -6.79 6.43 16.57
C GLN A 144 -6.18 5.87 17.85
N LEU A 145 -4.85 5.76 17.91
CA LEU A 145 -4.14 5.05 18.96
C LEU A 145 -3.03 5.93 19.54
N PRO A 146 -2.93 6.05 20.88
CA PRO A 146 -1.86 6.80 21.51
C PRO A 146 -0.51 6.07 21.46
N GLU A 147 -0.54 4.74 21.35
CA GLU A 147 0.65 3.89 21.36
C GLU A 147 1.07 3.55 19.92
N THR A 148 2.39 3.54 19.67
CA THR A 148 2.92 3.16 18.36
C THR A 148 2.58 1.71 18.01
N ILE A 149 2.07 1.47 16.81
CA ILE A 149 1.88 0.13 16.24
C ILE A 149 3.22 -0.39 15.73
N ASP A 150 3.70 -1.48 16.34
CA ASP A 150 4.99 -2.11 16.03
C ASP A 150 4.88 -3.61 15.78
N GLN A 151 3.70 -4.22 15.99
CA GLN A 151 3.46 -5.64 15.79
C GLN A 151 2.05 -5.91 15.22
N ALA A 152 1.93 -6.93 14.38
CA ALA A 152 0.66 -7.41 13.81
C ALA A 152 0.65 -8.94 13.65
N VAL A 153 -0.53 -9.57 13.73
CA VAL A 153 -0.82 -11.00 13.42
C VAL A 153 -2.02 -11.03 12.50
#